data_AF-A0A1G3IPQ3-F1
#
_entry.id   AF-A0A1G3IPQ3-F1
#
_cell.length_a   1.000
_cell.length_b   1.000
_cell.length_c   1.000
_cell.angle_alpha   90.00
_cell.angle_beta   90.00
_cell.angle_gamma   90.00
#
_symmetry.space_group_name_H-M   'P 1'
#
loop_
_entity.id
_entity.type
_entity.pdbx_description
1 polymer ?
#
loop_
_entity_poly.entity_id
_entity_poly.type
_entity_poly.pdbx_seq_one_letter_code
_entity_poly.pdbx_strand_id
1 'polypeptide(L)'
;LGEVGPGNSPYMSSSAFAGNLMLIDLHALAEHKWLTPDELIAPLTFSDSRVDYPAVIAFKTGMLRLAAGRFFAQPGKRLGDAYAAFCEREKHWLDDFALFKALWAHESWRDWCEWPEELVKRDAKALGKAAKQHADEIEFWKFCQWCFASQWEALRKYANERGVHLVGDVPIFVAYQSADVWAHQELFELDEKGRPTVVAGVPPDYFSATGQLWGNPLYRWSTHQATGYDWWIARLRHAFNLFDLVRVDHFRGFADYWAIPAGAPNAIDGQWMPGPGEALFEALLGAFKELPIIAEDLGLITAEVIALRDKFNLPGMRIMQFAFGEDERNYFLPHHFTANTVAYTGTHDNDTSIGWWMTASDHERDFAQSYLRTDGRDINWVMMGALSASVANAVIFPLQDVLGLDSAHRMNMPGTGSGNWEWRVTPELVASCDSARLAVLAYRDKRDPRRL
;
A
#
# COMPACT_ATOMS: atom_id res chain seq x y z
N LEU A 1 -0.19 3.43 2.57
CA LEU A 1 0.45 4.66 3.12
C LEU A 1 1.18 4.42 4.45
N GLY A 2 1.34 3.17 4.89
CA GLY A 2 2.12 2.87 6.10
C GLY A 2 3.61 3.16 5.92
N GLU A 3 4.33 3.14 7.05
CA GLU A 3 5.80 3.19 7.05
C GLU A 3 6.39 2.15 6.09
N VAL A 4 7.54 2.46 5.49
CA VAL A 4 8.24 1.54 4.60
C VAL A 4 9.03 0.49 5.37
N GLY A 5 9.02 -0.74 4.88
CA GLY A 5 9.78 -1.86 5.43
C GLY A 5 11.09 -2.14 4.68
N PRO A 6 11.63 -3.36 4.81
CA PRO A 6 12.78 -3.83 4.02
C PRO A 6 12.60 -3.56 2.52
N GLY A 7 13.68 -3.15 1.86
CA GLY A 7 13.66 -2.76 0.44
C GLY A 7 12.85 -1.48 0.16
N ASN A 8 12.57 -0.67 1.19
CA ASN A 8 11.73 0.53 1.14
C ASN A 8 10.26 0.25 0.77
N SER A 9 9.80 -1.00 0.93
CA SER A 9 8.48 -1.41 0.44
C SER A 9 7.34 -0.87 1.30
N PRO A 10 6.30 -0.24 0.71
CA PRO A 10 5.09 0.14 1.41
C PRO A 10 4.19 -1.05 1.79
N TYR A 11 4.52 -2.27 1.31
CA TYR A 11 3.79 -3.51 1.61
C TYR A 11 4.31 -4.22 2.86
N MET A 12 5.42 -3.75 3.45
CA MET A 12 6.04 -4.33 4.65
C MET A 12 6.06 -3.35 5.81
N SER A 13 4.90 -2.77 6.12
CA SER A 13 4.78 -1.74 7.15
C SER A 13 4.81 -2.28 8.57
N SER A 14 5.36 -1.49 9.50
CA SER A 14 5.36 -1.74 10.94
C SER A 14 3.96 -1.59 11.57
N SER A 15 2.96 -1.13 10.82
CA SER A 15 1.57 -1.09 11.24
C SER A 15 0.62 -1.12 10.03
N ALA A 16 -0.51 -1.80 10.16
CA ALA A 16 -1.62 -1.76 9.20
C ALA A 16 -2.45 -0.46 9.29
N PHE A 17 -2.23 0.35 10.32
CA PHE A 17 -3.00 1.56 10.64
C PHE A 17 -2.16 2.83 10.59
N ALA A 18 -0.90 2.78 11.05
CA ALA A 18 -0.08 3.98 11.11
C ALA A 18 0.27 4.53 9.70
N GLY A 19 0.37 5.84 9.59
CA GLY A 19 0.85 6.53 8.40
C GLY A 19 2.37 6.68 8.37
N ASN A 20 2.93 6.84 7.17
CA ASN A 20 4.36 7.05 6.96
C ASN A 20 4.78 8.48 7.34
N LEU A 21 5.61 8.59 8.37
CA LEU A 21 6.18 9.86 8.83
C LEU A 21 6.96 10.61 7.74
N MET A 22 7.53 9.88 6.78
CA MET A 22 8.29 10.47 5.68
C MET A 22 7.41 11.27 4.73
N LEU A 23 6.09 11.12 4.81
CA LEU A 23 5.12 11.89 4.03
C LEU A 23 4.63 13.17 4.73
N ILE A 24 5.03 13.40 5.99
CA ILE A 24 4.69 14.64 6.71
C ILE A 24 5.41 15.81 6.06
N ASP A 25 4.67 16.81 5.61
CA ASP A 25 5.21 18.08 5.13
C ASP A 25 5.78 18.89 6.30
N LEU A 26 7.09 19.15 6.25
CA LEU A 26 7.79 19.94 7.26
C LEU A 26 7.50 21.44 7.12
N HIS A 27 7.15 21.92 5.93
CA HIS A 27 6.77 23.33 5.73
C HIS A 27 5.50 23.67 6.49
N ALA A 28 4.48 22.81 6.44
CA ALA A 28 3.27 22.95 7.26
C ALA A 28 3.56 23.01 8.77
N LEU A 29 4.60 22.33 9.27
CA LEU A 29 5.00 22.44 10.68
C LEU A 29 5.66 23.79 11.01
N ALA A 30 6.34 24.41 10.04
CA ALA A 30 6.90 25.75 10.20
C ALA A 30 5.81 26.84 10.25
N GLU A 31 4.66 26.65 9.59
CA GLU A 31 3.50 27.55 9.73
C GLU A 31 2.99 27.61 11.17
N HIS A 32 3.14 26.51 11.92
CA HIS A 32 2.86 26.45 13.36
C HIS A 32 4.00 26.94 14.25
N LYS A 33 5.10 27.44 13.66
CA LYS A 33 6.33 27.87 14.34
C LYS A 33 7.03 26.75 15.12
N TRP A 34 6.79 25.50 14.75
CA TRP A 34 7.51 24.36 15.31
C TRP A 34 8.80 24.06 14.58
N LEU A 35 8.99 24.60 13.37
CA LEU A 35 10.24 24.59 12.62
C LEU A 35 10.54 26.00 12.11
N THR A 36 11.82 26.32 11.92
CA THR A 36 12.28 27.57 11.31
C THR A 36 12.67 27.35 9.84
N PRO A 37 12.69 28.40 9.00
CA PRO A 37 13.14 28.27 7.61
C PRO A 37 14.55 27.67 7.47
N ASP A 38 15.47 28.01 8.38
CA ASP A 38 16.84 27.50 8.35
C ASP A 38 16.92 25.99 8.61
N GLU A 39 16.00 25.45 9.41
CA GLU A 39 15.89 24.02 9.69
C GLU A 39 15.28 23.22 8.52
N LEU A 40 14.58 23.91 7.61
CA LEU A 40 13.98 23.30 6.42
C LEU A 40 14.93 23.22 5.22
N ILE A 41 16.13 23.79 5.33
CA ILE A 41 17.11 23.72 4.26
C ILE A 41 17.51 22.27 4.05
N ALA A 42 17.04 21.69 2.93
CA ALA A 42 17.33 20.32 2.56
C ALA A 42 18.85 20.16 2.33
N PRO A 43 19.44 19.03 2.76
CA PRO A 43 20.83 18.71 2.42
C PRO A 43 21.04 18.71 0.90
N LEU A 44 22.15 19.30 0.44
CA LEU A 44 22.54 19.34 -0.98
C LEU A 44 22.75 17.94 -1.60
N THR A 45 22.87 16.91 -0.77
CA THR A 45 23.01 15.51 -1.18
C THR A 45 21.69 14.88 -1.60
N PHE A 46 20.55 15.52 -1.35
CA PHE A 46 19.25 14.98 -1.73
C PHE A 46 19.06 15.09 -3.25
N SER A 47 18.60 14.00 -3.86
CA SER A 47 18.24 13.96 -5.27
C SER A 47 16.79 14.42 -5.46
N ASP A 48 16.55 15.23 -6.49
CA ASP A 48 15.20 15.66 -6.87
C ASP A 48 14.40 14.54 -7.57
N SER A 49 15.08 13.56 -8.16
CA SER A 49 14.46 12.49 -8.96
C SER A 49 14.46 11.12 -8.28
N ARG A 50 15.25 10.94 -7.21
CA ARG A 50 15.28 9.69 -6.45
C ARG A 50 15.30 9.90 -4.93
N VAL A 51 14.62 9.04 -4.18
CA VAL A 51 14.62 9.06 -2.71
C VAL A 51 15.85 8.33 -2.18
N ASP A 52 16.69 9.00 -1.39
CA ASP A 52 17.66 8.35 -0.51
C ASP A 52 16.98 8.11 0.85
N TYR A 53 16.40 6.92 1.03
CA TYR A 53 15.61 6.59 2.20
C TYR A 53 16.39 6.73 3.52
N PRO A 54 17.61 6.17 3.68
CA PRO A 54 18.41 6.38 4.89
C PRO A 54 18.61 7.86 5.24
N ALA A 55 18.98 8.68 4.25
CA ALA A 55 19.25 10.10 4.49
C ALA A 55 17.97 10.89 4.82
N VAL A 56 16.86 10.60 4.12
CA VAL A 56 15.56 11.24 4.35
C VAL A 56 14.99 10.84 5.71
N ILE A 57 15.08 9.56 6.10
CA ILE A 57 14.63 9.07 7.41
C ILE A 57 15.38 9.78 8.53
N ALA A 58 16.70 9.86 8.45
CA ALA A 58 17.51 10.53 9.46
C ALA A 58 17.13 12.02 9.57
N PHE A 59 17.06 12.73 8.44
CA PHE A 59 16.74 14.16 8.40
C PHE A 59 15.34 14.45 8.92
N LYS A 60 14.31 13.81 8.35
CA LYS A 60 12.91 14.08 8.71
C LYS A 60 12.60 13.66 10.14
N THR A 61 13.16 12.55 10.62
CA THR A 61 13.00 12.15 12.03
C THR A 61 13.60 13.20 12.98
N GLY A 62 14.78 13.73 12.66
CA GLY A 62 15.39 14.83 13.44
C GLY A 62 14.51 16.06 13.51
N MET A 63 13.95 16.48 12.36
CA MET A 63 13.04 17.64 12.29
C MET A 63 11.73 17.39 13.03
N LEU A 64 11.15 16.20 12.91
CA LEU A 64 9.93 15.84 13.63
C LEU A 64 10.14 15.84 15.15
N ARG A 65 11.31 15.41 15.63
CA ARG A 65 11.64 15.49 17.07
C ARG A 65 11.74 16.93 17.57
N LEU A 66 12.37 17.82 16.80
CA LEU A 66 12.40 19.26 17.13
C LEU A 66 10.99 19.85 17.17
N ALA A 67 10.17 19.52 16.17
CA ALA A 67 8.78 19.99 16.10
C ALA A 67 7.95 19.49 17.28
N ALA A 68 8.06 18.20 17.63
CA ALA A 68 7.39 17.61 18.77
C ALA A 68 7.81 18.29 20.09
N GLY A 69 9.11 18.52 20.30
CA GLY A 69 9.61 19.21 21.49
C GLY A 69 9.02 20.61 21.66
N ARG A 70 8.91 21.37 20.56
CA ARG A 70 8.30 22.71 20.56
C ARG A 70 6.79 22.66 20.75
N PHE A 71 6.12 21.69 20.14
CA PHE A 71 4.68 21.45 20.37
C PHE A 71 4.40 21.15 21.84
N PHE A 72 5.08 20.19 22.46
CA PHE A 72 4.79 19.83 23.86
C PHE A 72 5.23 20.89 24.87
N ALA A 73 6.22 21.73 24.54
CA ALA A 73 6.57 22.88 25.37
C ALA A 73 5.48 23.95 25.39
N GLN A 74 4.81 24.20 24.26
CA GLN A 74 3.77 25.23 24.10
C GLN A 74 2.72 24.79 23.07
N PRO A 75 1.82 23.85 23.41
CA PRO A 75 0.94 23.24 22.40
C PRO A 75 -0.10 24.22 21.84
N GLY A 76 -0.41 25.29 22.60
CA GLY A 76 -1.55 26.15 22.33
C GLY A 76 -2.86 25.41 22.56
N LYS A 77 -3.84 26.04 23.21
CA LYS A 77 -5.06 25.33 23.68
C LYS A 77 -5.77 24.54 22.56
N ARG A 78 -5.98 25.15 21.39
CA ARG A 78 -6.74 24.54 20.28
C ARG A 78 -6.04 23.32 19.67
N LEU A 79 -4.73 23.41 19.44
CA LEU A 79 -3.97 22.30 18.84
C LEU A 79 -3.75 21.17 19.86
N GLY A 80 -3.55 21.50 21.14
CA GLY A 80 -3.54 20.53 22.22
C GLY A 80 -4.87 19.75 22.33
N ASP A 81 -6.01 20.45 22.27
CA ASP A 81 -7.34 19.82 22.30
C ASP A 81 -7.55 18.90 21.07
N ALA A 82 -7.10 19.32 19.88
CA ALA A 82 -7.19 18.52 18.66
C ALA A 82 -6.31 17.26 18.69
N TYR A 83 -5.08 17.38 19.22
CA TYR A 83 -4.18 16.26 19.44
C TYR A 83 -4.79 15.24 20.42
N ALA A 84 -5.31 15.70 21.56
CA ALA A 84 -5.94 14.82 22.54
C ALA A 84 -7.17 14.09 21.95
N ALA A 85 -7.99 14.78 21.16
CA ALA A 85 -9.14 14.20 20.48
C ALA A 85 -8.73 13.14 19.44
N PHE A 86 -7.63 13.36 18.71
CA PHE A 86 -7.06 12.35 17.81
C PHE A 86 -6.61 11.12 18.59
N CYS A 87 -5.84 11.31 19.68
CA CYS A 87 -5.35 10.20 20.49
C CYS A 87 -6.48 9.34 21.07
N GLU A 88 -7.57 9.96 21.54
CA GLU A 88 -8.71 9.20 22.06
C GLU A 88 -9.47 8.46 20.95
N ARG A 89 -9.68 9.09 19.79
CA ARG A 89 -10.38 8.47 18.66
C ARG A 89 -9.62 7.26 18.09
N GLU A 90 -8.30 7.40 17.96
CA GLU A 90 -7.43 6.39 17.34
C GLU A 90 -6.82 5.42 18.36
N LYS A 91 -7.19 5.53 19.64
CA LYS A 91 -6.62 4.77 20.76
C LYS A 91 -6.47 3.27 20.53
N HIS A 92 -7.45 2.67 19.84
CA HIS A 92 -7.52 1.23 19.59
C HIS A 92 -6.32 0.64 18.83
N TRP A 93 -5.62 1.44 18.02
CA TRP A 93 -4.38 1.03 17.35
C TRP A 93 -3.19 1.90 17.76
N LEU A 94 -3.44 3.18 18.06
CA LEU A 94 -2.38 4.17 18.28
C LEU A 94 -1.57 3.89 19.54
N ASP A 95 -2.21 3.44 20.62
CA ASP A 95 -1.52 3.14 21.89
C ASP A 95 -0.54 1.97 21.72
N ASP A 96 -0.98 0.89 21.08
CA ASP A 96 -0.13 -0.27 20.79
C ASP A 96 0.98 0.08 19.79
N PHE A 97 0.68 0.82 18.73
CA PHE A 97 1.69 1.28 17.78
C PHE A 97 2.77 2.12 18.46
N ALA A 98 2.39 3.14 19.23
CA ALA A 98 3.36 4.04 19.85
C ALA A 98 4.22 3.32 20.90
N LEU A 99 3.63 2.41 21.68
CA LEU A 99 4.39 1.58 22.63
C LEU A 99 5.32 0.61 21.89
N PHE A 100 4.85 -0.05 20.82
CA PHE A 100 5.66 -0.92 19.99
C PHE A 100 6.88 -0.18 19.44
N LYS A 101 6.70 1.00 18.85
CA LYS A 101 7.80 1.80 18.29
C LYS A 101 8.80 2.24 19.35
N ALA A 102 8.33 2.65 20.53
CA ALA A 102 9.19 3.03 21.64
C ALA A 102 10.02 1.85 22.16
N LEU A 103 9.41 0.67 22.32
CA LEU A 103 10.09 -0.56 22.71
C LEU A 103 11.07 -1.02 21.63
N TRP A 104 10.67 -1.00 20.36
CA TRP A 104 11.51 -1.44 19.26
C TRP A 104 12.78 -0.61 19.15
N ALA A 105 12.68 0.72 19.32
CA ALA A 105 13.85 1.59 19.40
C ALA A 105 14.72 1.28 20.64
N HIS A 106 14.12 1.08 21.81
CA HIS A 106 14.84 0.74 23.05
C HIS A 106 15.60 -0.60 22.93
N GLU A 107 14.99 -1.59 22.30
CA GLU A 107 15.54 -2.93 22.12
C GLU A 107 16.52 -3.03 20.93
N SER A 108 17.10 -1.90 20.52
CA SER A 108 18.09 -1.82 19.43
C SER A 108 17.58 -2.34 18.10
N TRP A 109 16.30 -2.10 17.82
CA TRP A 109 15.61 -2.49 16.59
C TRP A 109 15.54 -4.01 16.35
N ARG A 110 15.74 -4.82 17.39
CA ARG A 110 15.61 -6.28 17.32
C ARG A 110 14.16 -6.72 17.15
N ASP A 111 13.99 -7.90 16.56
CA ASP A 111 12.69 -8.52 16.38
C ASP A 111 11.95 -8.65 17.72
N TRP A 112 10.64 -8.40 17.70
CA TRP A 112 9.87 -8.34 18.94
C TRP A 112 9.84 -9.66 19.71
N CYS A 113 10.06 -10.80 19.04
CA CYS A 113 10.18 -12.11 19.70
C CYS A 113 11.51 -12.32 20.44
N GLU A 114 12.47 -11.40 20.31
CA GLU A 114 13.75 -11.40 21.03
C GLU A 114 13.76 -10.45 22.23
N TRP A 115 12.66 -9.73 22.46
CA TRP A 115 12.50 -8.86 23.62
C TRP A 115 12.38 -9.67 24.93
N PRO A 116 12.50 -9.04 26.11
CA PRO A 116 12.17 -9.68 27.38
C PRO A 116 10.81 -10.38 27.33
N GLU A 117 10.74 -11.60 27.87
CA GLU A 117 9.59 -12.51 27.75
C GLU A 117 8.27 -11.85 28.18
N GLU A 118 8.30 -11.03 29.22
CA GLU A 118 7.15 -10.28 29.71
C GLU A 118 6.62 -9.23 28.72
N LEU A 119 7.47 -8.69 27.83
CA LEU A 119 7.06 -7.77 26.76
C LEU A 119 6.57 -8.52 25.53
N VAL A 120 7.18 -9.67 25.20
CA VAL A 120 6.69 -10.58 24.15
C VAL A 120 5.29 -11.07 24.48
N LYS A 121 5.08 -11.54 25.72
CA LYS A 121 3.78 -12.02 26.22
C LYS A 121 2.82 -10.89 26.63
N ARG A 122 3.25 -9.63 26.48
CA ARG A 122 2.44 -8.45 26.76
C ARG A 122 1.84 -8.44 28.17
N ASP A 123 2.63 -8.84 29.17
CA ASP A 123 2.24 -8.78 30.58
C ASP A 123 1.85 -7.34 30.96
N ALA A 124 0.63 -7.17 31.50
CA ALA A 124 0.05 -5.85 31.73
C ALA A 124 0.90 -4.98 32.67
N LYS A 125 1.60 -5.59 33.65
CA LYS A 125 2.46 -4.86 34.58
C LYS A 125 3.77 -4.44 33.90
N ALA A 126 4.36 -5.31 33.09
CA ALA A 126 5.54 -5.00 32.29
C ALA A 126 5.25 -3.88 31.28
N LEU A 127 4.14 -3.98 30.53
CA LEU A 127 3.71 -2.94 29.60
C LEU A 127 3.42 -1.62 30.32
N GLY A 128 2.74 -1.65 31.46
CA GLY A 128 2.47 -0.45 32.26
C GLY A 128 3.75 0.21 32.80
N LYS A 129 4.80 -0.56 33.09
CA LYS A 129 6.12 -0.03 33.45
C LYS A 129 6.82 0.58 32.22
N ALA A 130 6.84 -0.13 31.10
CA ALA A 130 7.44 0.34 29.85
C ALA A 130 6.78 1.64 29.36
N ALA A 131 5.45 1.72 29.40
CA ALA A 131 4.70 2.91 29.00
C ALA A 131 5.08 4.14 29.84
N LYS A 132 5.35 3.98 31.14
CA LYS A 132 5.85 5.06 32.00
C LYS A 132 7.30 5.41 31.71
N GLN A 133 8.14 4.41 31.49
CA GLN A 133 9.56 4.59 31.23
C GLN A 133 9.83 5.28 29.88
N HIS A 134 8.97 5.05 28.88
CA HIS A 134 9.12 5.55 27.52
C HIS A 134 8.03 6.56 27.13
N ALA A 135 7.44 7.25 28.11
CA ALA A 135 6.31 8.16 27.88
C ALA A 135 6.61 9.24 26.82
N ASP A 136 7.79 9.88 26.88
CA ASP A 136 8.17 10.93 25.92
C ASP A 136 8.32 10.38 24.49
N GLU A 137 8.84 9.15 24.35
CA GLU A 137 8.98 8.50 23.05
C GLU A 137 7.62 8.09 22.48
N ILE A 138 6.71 7.59 23.33
CA ILE A 138 5.33 7.28 22.96
C ILE A 138 4.61 8.54 22.46
N GLU A 139 4.71 9.65 23.18
CA GLU A 139 4.12 10.93 22.78
C GLU A 139 4.71 11.47 21.48
N PHE A 140 6.00 11.25 21.22
CA PHE A 140 6.62 11.58 19.92
C PHE A 140 5.97 10.81 18.76
N TRP A 141 5.80 9.50 18.89
CA TRP A 141 5.17 8.68 17.84
C TRP A 141 3.70 9.08 17.63
N LYS A 142 2.96 9.34 18.71
CA LYS A 142 1.58 9.82 18.64
C LYS A 142 1.46 11.19 17.95
N PHE A 143 2.33 12.12 18.30
CA PHE A 143 2.41 13.44 17.65
C PHE A 143 2.63 13.30 16.16
N CYS A 144 3.55 12.44 15.74
CA CYS A 144 3.83 12.22 14.32
C CYS A 144 2.61 11.66 13.58
N GLN A 145 1.90 10.69 14.16
CA GLN A 145 0.67 10.15 13.58
C GLN A 145 -0.45 11.19 13.49
N TRP A 146 -0.55 12.06 14.50
CA TRP A 146 -1.49 13.18 14.46
C TRP A 146 -1.17 14.18 13.34
N CYS A 147 0.11 14.54 13.17
CA CYS A 147 0.55 15.40 12.07
C CYS A 147 0.23 14.78 10.71
N PHE A 148 0.57 13.50 10.52
CA PHE A 148 0.24 12.76 9.31
C PHE A 148 -1.27 12.77 9.02
N ALA A 149 -2.08 12.38 10.01
CA ALA A 149 -3.54 12.29 9.84
C ALA A 149 -4.16 13.65 9.51
N SER A 150 -3.70 14.72 10.18
CA SER A 150 -4.20 16.08 9.94
C SER A 150 -3.87 16.59 8.53
N GLN A 151 -2.66 16.33 8.05
CA GLN A 151 -2.25 16.71 6.69
C GLN A 151 -2.95 15.86 5.63
N TRP A 152 -3.11 14.56 5.87
CA TRP A 152 -3.83 13.67 4.97
C TRP A 152 -5.31 14.03 4.85
N GLU A 153 -5.97 14.36 5.96
CA GLU A 153 -7.37 14.83 5.97
C GLU A 153 -7.53 16.12 5.14
N ALA A 154 -6.59 17.07 5.28
CA ALA A 154 -6.60 18.30 4.49
C ALA A 154 -6.43 18.02 2.98
N LEU A 155 -5.52 17.11 2.61
CA LEU A 155 -5.30 16.71 1.22
C LEU A 155 -6.52 16.01 0.63
N ARG A 156 -7.09 15.03 1.37
CA ARG A 156 -8.30 14.31 0.95
C ARG A 156 -9.46 15.29 0.73
N LYS A 157 -9.69 16.19 1.68
CA LYS A 157 -10.71 17.23 1.55
C LYS A 157 -10.50 18.08 0.29
N TYR A 158 -9.28 18.55 0.06
CA TYR A 158 -8.94 19.35 -1.12
C TYR A 158 -9.22 18.61 -2.44
N ALA A 159 -8.89 17.31 -2.49
CA ALA A 159 -9.15 16.44 -3.65
C ALA A 159 -10.65 16.22 -3.87
N ASN A 160 -11.39 15.87 -2.81
CA ASN A 160 -12.83 15.59 -2.90
C ASN A 160 -13.65 16.85 -3.26
N GLU A 161 -13.27 18.04 -2.77
CA GLU A 161 -13.87 19.32 -3.19
C GLU A 161 -13.72 19.60 -4.70
N ARG A 162 -12.81 18.88 -5.39
CA ARG A 162 -12.58 18.96 -6.84
C ARG A 162 -13.11 17.74 -7.60
N GLY A 163 -13.86 16.86 -6.92
CA GLY A 163 -14.36 15.63 -7.51
C GLY A 163 -13.27 14.59 -7.81
N VAL A 164 -12.11 14.70 -7.17
CA VAL A 164 -11.03 13.71 -7.25
C VAL A 164 -11.18 12.75 -6.07
N HIS A 165 -11.39 11.47 -6.37
CA HIS A 165 -11.42 10.40 -5.38
C HIS A 165 -10.05 9.75 -5.24
N LEU A 166 -9.69 9.39 -4.00
CA LEU A 166 -8.43 8.73 -3.68
C LEU A 166 -8.62 7.22 -3.57
N VAL A 167 -7.86 6.47 -4.37
CA VAL A 167 -7.79 5.01 -4.29
C VAL A 167 -6.60 4.64 -3.41
N GLY A 168 -6.88 4.07 -2.25
CA GLY A 168 -5.89 3.48 -1.36
C GLY A 168 -5.52 2.06 -1.75
N ASP A 169 -4.64 1.47 -0.95
CA ASP A 169 -4.12 0.14 -1.19
C ASP A 169 -3.83 -0.56 0.14
N VAL A 170 -4.37 -1.76 0.29
CA VAL A 170 -4.32 -2.58 1.50
C VAL A 170 -3.66 -3.91 1.16
N PRO A 171 -2.39 -4.12 1.54
CA PRO A 171 -1.74 -5.43 1.48
C PRO A 171 -2.58 -6.48 2.20
N ILE A 172 -2.82 -7.67 1.65
CA ILE A 172 -3.60 -8.67 2.40
C ILE A 172 -2.91 -9.02 3.71
N PHE A 173 -1.62 -9.33 3.68
CA PHE A 173 -0.84 -9.68 4.87
C PHE A 173 -0.17 -8.45 5.48
N VAL A 174 0.19 -8.55 6.76
CA VAL A 174 0.94 -7.51 7.51
C VAL A 174 2.37 -7.96 7.71
N ALA A 175 3.31 -7.04 7.98
CA ALA A 175 4.68 -7.43 8.27
C ALA A 175 4.78 -8.15 9.62
N TYR A 176 5.70 -9.10 9.76
CA TYR A 176 5.95 -9.79 11.03
C TYR A 176 6.40 -8.81 12.13
N GLN A 177 7.36 -7.94 11.80
CA GLN A 177 7.87 -6.91 12.71
C GLN A 177 6.93 -5.70 12.70
N SER A 178 5.73 -5.88 13.23
CA SER A 178 4.69 -4.86 13.30
C SER A 178 4.00 -4.82 14.67
N ALA A 179 3.41 -3.66 14.97
CA ALA A 179 2.55 -3.49 16.13
C ALA A 179 1.33 -4.42 16.06
N ASP A 180 0.80 -4.69 14.85
CA ASP A 180 -0.37 -5.54 14.67
C ASP A 180 -0.11 -6.98 15.11
N VAL A 181 1.01 -7.56 14.67
CA VAL A 181 1.37 -8.94 15.00
C VAL A 181 1.79 -9.04 16.47
N TRP A 182 2.58 -8.09 16.97
CA TRP A 182 2.97 -8.08 18.38
C TRP A 182 1.76 -7.96 19.31
N ALA A 183 0.80 -7.08 18.99
CA ALA A 183 -0.36 -6.81 19.85
C ALA A 183 -1.48 -7.87 19.76
N HIS A 184 -1.59 -8.56 18.62
CA HIS A 184 -2.67 -9.50 18.32
C HIS A 184 -2.14 -10.88 17.87
N GLN A 185 -1.17 -11.41 18.59
CA GLN A 185 -0.48 -12.67 18.25
C GLN A 185 -1.44 -13.84 18.02
N GLU A 186 -2.59 -13.86 18.71
CA GLU A 186 -3.63 -14.88 18.56
C GLU A 186 -4.24 -14.97 17.16
N LEU A 187 -4.18 -13.87 16.40
CA LEU A 187 -4.71 -13.76 15.03
C LEU A 187 -3.77 -14.35 13.97
N PHE A 188 -2.58 -14.81 14.35
CA PHE A 188 -1.55 -15.27 13.42
C PHE A 188 -1.04 -16.68 13.76
N GLU A 189 -0.50 -17.36 12.76
CA GLU A 189 0.09 -18.70 12.92
C GLU A 189 1.52 -18.65 13.48
N LEU A 190 1.59 -18.37 14.78
CA LEU A 190 2.83 -18.24 15.55
C LEU A 190 3.03 -19.42 16.52
N ASP A 191 4.30 -19.71 16.84
CA ASP A 191 4.69 -20.61 17.92
C ASP A 191 4.58 -19.94 19.30
N GLU A 192 4.85 -20.67 20.38
CA GLU A 192 4.78 -20.16 21.77
C GLU A 192 5.76 -19.02 22.06
N LYS A 193 6.77 -18.81 21.21
CA LYS A 193 7.74 -17.71 21.29
C LYS A 193 7.38 -16.55 20.38
N GLY A 194 6.22 -16.60 19.72
CA GLY A 194 5.76 -15.56 18.81
C GLY A 194 6.37 -15.62 17.42
N ARG A 195 7.07 -16.70 17.03
CA ARG A 195 7.69 -16.81 15.71
C ARG A 195 6.73 -17.44 14.69
N PRO A 196 6.73 -17.04 13.41
CA PRO A 196 5.88 -17.65 12.41
C PRO A 196 6.21 -19.14 12.25
N THR A 197 5.19 -19.98 12.20
CA THR A 197 5.32 -21.41 11.87
C THR A 197 5.21 -21.65 10.37
N VAL A 198 4.44 -20.80 9.69
CA VAL A 198 4.28 -20.70 8.24
C VAL A 198 4.30 -19.23 7.84
N VAL A 199 4.72 -18.97 6.60
CA VAL A 199 4.82 -17.64 6.03
C VAL A 199 4.16 -17.57 4.66
N ALA A 200 3.78 -16.35 4.28
CA ALA A 200 3.13 -16.06 3.01
C ALA A 200 4.12 -16.06 1.84
N GLY A 201 3.57 -16.34 0.67
CA GLY A 201 4.23 -16.24 -0.62
C GLY A 201 3.29 -16.64 -1.74
N VAL A 202 3.85 -16.92 -2.90
CA VAL A 202 3.15 -17.54 -4.04
C VAL A 202 3.99 -18.68 -4.59
N PRO A 203 3.34 -19.74 -5.13
CA PRO A 203 4.06 -20.86 -5.73
C PRO A 203 4.84 -20.40 -6.97
N PRO A 204 5.72 -21.25 -7.52
CA PRO A 204 6.28 -21.04 -8.84
C PRO A 204 5.19 -20.76 -9.88
N ASP A 205 5.42 -19.72 -10.68
CA ASP A 205 4.53 -19.28 -11.74
C ASP A 205 5.34 -18.82 -12.97
N TYR A 206 4.65 -18.25 -13.96
CA TYR A 206 5.28 -17.76 -15.19
C TYR A 206 6.19 -16.54 -14.96
N PHE A 207 6.12 -15.86 -13.81
CA PHE A 207 7.02 -14.77 -13.42
C PHE A 207 8.23 -15.26 -12.63
N SER A 208 8.09 -16.32 -11.84
CA SER A 208 9.15 -16.84 -10.98
C SER A 208 9.23 -18.36 -10.95
N ALA A 209 10.35 -18.91 -11.42
CA ALA A 209 10.64 -20.34 -11.40
C ALA A 209 10.68 -20.95 -9.98
N THR A 210 10.89 -20.13 -8.94
CA THR A 210 10.96 -20.58 -7.54
C THR A 210 9.81 -20.03 -6.68
N GLY A 211 8.82 -19.40 -7.31
CA GLY A 211 7.78 -18.63 -6.63
C GLY A 211 8.35 -17.40 -5.92
N GLN A 212 7.59 -16.81 -5.01
CA GLN A 212 8.03 -15.66 -4.23
C GLN A 212 7.80 -15.94 -2.75
N LEU A 213 8.86 -15.82 -1.95
CA LEU A 213 8.81 -15.94 -0.50
C LEU A 213 8.71 -14.53 0.10
N TRP A 214 7.53 -14.13 0.54
CA TRP A 214 7.30 -12.79 1.08
C TRP A 214 7.65 -12.68 2.56
N GLY A 215 7.46 -13.77 3.32
CA GLY A 215 7.88 -13.86 4.71
C GLY A 215 6.88 -13.28 5.73
N ASN A 216 5.74 -12.76 5.29
CA ASN A 216 4.67 -12.31 6.20
C ASN A 216 4.11 -13.48 7.02
N PRO A 217 3.71 -13.28 8.28
CA PRO A 217 2.96 -14.29 9.02
C PRO A 217 1.59 -14.48 8.38
N LEU A 218 1.08 -15.70 8.40
CA LEU A 218 -0.26 -16.02 7.92
C LEU A 218 -1.30 -15.86 9.04
N TYR A 219 -2.52 -15.52 8.64
CA TYR A 219 -3.65 -15.38 9.55
C TYR A 219 -4.13 -16.73 10.07
N ARG A 220 -4.48 -16.77 11.35
CA ARG A 220 -5.30 -17.83 11.93
C ARG A 220 -6.77 -17.51 11.70
N TRP A 221 -7.26 -17.81 10.50
CA TRP A 221 -8.61 -17.46 10.07
C TRP A 221 -9.73 -17.98 10.98
N SER A 222 -9.52 -19.10 11.66
CA SER A 222 -10.45 -19.63 12.66
C SER A 222 -10.64 -18.67 13.85
N THR A 223 -9.58 -17.99 14.29
CA THR A 223 -9.68 -17.00 15.39
C THR A 223 -10.33 -15.72 14.90
N HIS A 224 -10.00 -15.25 13.69
CA HIS A 224 -10.72 -14.15 13.07
C HIS A 224 -12.22 -14.45 12.95
N GLN A 225 -12.61 -15.65 12.51
CA GLN A 225 -14.01 -16.03 12.41
C GLN A 225 -14.70 -16.06 13.79
N ALA A 226 -14.02 -16.61 14.81
CA ALA A 226 -14.55 -16.68 16.18
C ALA A 226 -14.78 -15.29 16.81
N THR A 227 -14.02 -14.28 16.39
CA THR A 227 -14.18 -12.88 16.82
C THR A 227 -15.01 -12.05 15.83
N GLY A 228 -15.75 -12.69 14.91
CA GLY A 228 -16.60 -11.96 13.95
C GLY A 228 -15.84 -11.09 12.96
N TYR A 229 -14.55 -11.37 12.74
CA TYR A 229 -13.63 -10.62 11.88
C TYR A 229 -13.37 -9.19 12.34
N ASP A 230 -13.52 -8.90 13.64
CA ASP A 230 -13.40 -7.55 14.23
C ASP A 230 -12.14 -6.80 13.80
N TRP A 231 -10.98 -7.47 13.77
CA TRP A 231 -9.71 -6.85 13.34
C TRP A 231 -9.74 -6.41 11.88
N TRP A 232 -10.28 -7.23 10.98
CA TRP A 232 -10.40 -6.91 9.55
C TRP A 232 -11.43 -5.80 9.32
N ILE A 233 -12.53 -5.80 10.08
CA ILE A 233 -13.50 -4.70 10.08
C ILE A 233 -12.84 -3.40 10.54
N ALA A 234 -12.06 -3.42 11.62
CA ALA A 234 -11.33 -2.24 12.10
C ALA A 234 -10.33 -1.72 11.05
N ARG A 235 -9.56 -2.63 10.45
CA ARG A 235 -8.58 -2.31 9.40
C ARG A 235 -9.22 -1.64 8.19
N LEU A 236 -10.31 -2.19 7.65
CA LEU A 236 -11.01 -1.60 6.50
C LEU A 236 -11.75 -0.32 6.87
N ARG A 237 -12.29 -0.21 8.10
CA ARG A 237 -12.88 1.05 8.58
C ARG A 237 -11.84 2.16 8.61
N HIS A 238 -10.65 1.86 9.11
CA HIS A 238 -9.53 2.80 9.08
C HIS A 238 -9.15 3.17 7.64
N ALA A 239 -9.02 2.19 6.74
CA ALA A 239 -8.70 2.45 5.34
C ALA A 239 -9.76 3.34 4.63
N PHE A 240 -11.06 3.12 4.87
CA PHE A 240 -12.14 3.97 4.32
C PHE A 240 -12.18 5.38 4.93
N ASN A 241 -11.60 5.57 6.12
CA ASN A 241 -11.39 6.91 6.67
C ASN A 241 -10.24 7.66 5.97
N LEU A 242 -9.31 6.94 5.35
CA LEU A 242 -8.21 7.53 4.58
C LEU A 242 -8.53 7.69 3.08
N PHE A 243 -9.32 6.79 2.51
CA PHE A 243 -9.53 6.69 1.07
C PHE A 243 -11.00 6.59 0.70
N ASP A 244 -11.32 6.92 -0.55
CA ASP A 244 -12.68 6.81 -1.09
C ASP A 244 -12.93 5.39 -1.63
N LEU A 245 -11.88 4.74 -2.15
CA LEU A 245 -11.85 3.33 -2.51
C LEU A 245 -10.54 2.71 -2.03
N VAL A 246 -10.49 1.39 -1.87
CA VAL A 246 -9.26 0.67 -1.55
C VAL A 246 -9.06 -0.50 -2.50
N ARG A 247 -7.88 -0.61 -3.09
CA ARG A 247 -7.42 -1.87 -3.65
C ARG A 247 -7.10 -2.80 -2.49
N VAL A 248 -7.59 -4.03 -2.53
CA VAL A 248 -7.10 -5.09 -1.63
C VAL A 248 -6.19 -5.98 -2.45
N ASP A 249 -4.92 -5.88 -2.12
CA ASP A 249 -3.82 -6.63 -2.72
C ASP A 249 -3.98 -8.13 -2.48
N HIS A 250 -3.57 -8.94 -3.44
CA HIS A 250 -3.60 -10.39 -3.39
C HIS A 250 -4.96 -10.93 -2.91
N PHE A 251 -6.05 -10.40 -3.50
CA PHE A 251 -7.43 -10.70 -3.11
C PHE A 251 -7.70 -12.21 -3.11
N ARG A 252 -7.04 -12.95 -4.00
CA ARG A 252 -7.14 -14.40 -4.07
C ARG A 252 -6.89 -15.10 -2.73
N GLY A 253 -6.07 -14.48 -1.87
CA GLY A 253 -5.73 -14.94 -0.53
C GLY A 253 -6.94 -15.16 0.38
N PHE A 254 -8.08 -14.54 0.05
CA PHE A 254 -9.32 -14.76 0.78
C PHE A 254 -10.07 -16.04 0.38
N ALA A 255 -9.86 -16.56 -0.84
CA ALA A 255 -10.42 -17.84 -1.24
C ALA A 255 -9.54 -19.00 -0.74
N ASP A 256 -8.25 -18.92 -1.05
CA ASP A 256 -7.21 -19.80 -0.52
C ASP A 256 -5.88 -19.02 -0.55
N TYR A 257 -4.82 -19.50 0.08
CA TYR A 257 -3.51 -18.83 0.12
C TYR A 257 -2.38 -19.85 0.16
N TRP A 258 -1.20 -19.47 -0.31
CA TRP A 258 -0.03 -20.32 -0.33
C TRP A 258 0.74 -20.20 0.99
N ALA A 259 0.80 -21.30 1.75
CA ALA A 259 1.46 -21.38 3.04
C ALA A 259 2.79 -22.11 2.93
N ILE A 260 3.88 -21.42 3.22
CA ILE A 260 5.25 -21.95 3.13
C ILE A 260 5.76 -22.21 4.55
N PRO A 261 6.34 -23.38 4.87
CA PRO A 261 6.97 -23.60 6.17
C PRO A 261 8.00 -22.52 6.50
N ALA A 262 7.95 -21.98 7.71
CA ALA A 262 8.91 -20.96 8.13
C ALA A 262 10.35 -21.50 8.09
N GLY A 263 11.29 -20.68 7.60
CA GLY A 263 12.69 -21.07 7.40
C GLY A 263 12.97 -21.80 6.08
N ALA A 264 11.96 -22.05 5.23
CA ALA A 264 12.19 -22.53 3.88
C ALA A 264 13.04 -21.51 3.07
N PRO A 265 13.95 -21.97 2.21
CA PRO A 265 14.82 -21.08 1.42
C PRO A 265 14.10 -20.41 0.25
N ASN A 266 12.94 -20.93 -0.15
CA ASN A 266 12.12 -20.44 -1.27
C ASN A 266 10.65 -20.86 -1.07
N ALA A 267 9.80 -20.56 -2.06
CA ALA A 267 8.36 -20.78 -1.99
C ALA A 267 7.88 -22.10 -2.63
N ILE A 268 8.79 -22.96 -3.09
CA ILE A 268 8.43 -24.18 -3.85
C ILE A 268 7.62 -25.16 -2.98
N ASP A 269 8.08 -25.41 -1.75
CA ASP A 269 7.54 -26.45 -0.86
C ASP A 269 6.39 -25.93 0.03
N GLY A 270 5.55 -25.04 -0.51
CA GLY A 270 4.34 -24.58 0.15
C GLY A 270 3.11 -25.44 -0.13
N GLN A 271 1.98 -25.05 0.43
CA GLN A 271 0.68 -25.70 0.21
C GLN A 271 -0.44 -24.68 0.13
N TRP A 272 -1.44 -24.94 -0.72
CA TRP A 272 -2.67 -24.16 -0.75
C TRP A 272 -3.53 -24.47 0.48
N MET A 273 -3.87 -23.43 1.22
CA MET A 273 -4.71 -23.48 2.42
C MET A 273 -5.98 -22.66 2.18
N PRO A 274 -7.16 -23.09 2.66
CA PRO A 274 -8.40 -22.33 2.48
C PRO A 274 -8.35 -21.01 3.24
N GLY A 275 -8.77 -19.93 2.57
CA GLY A 275 -9.00 -18.62 3.18
C GLY A 275 -10.35 -18.56 3.91
N PRO A 276 -10.75 -17.37 4.41
CA PRO A 276 -12.01 -17.18 5.13
C PRO A 276 -13.23 -17.22 4.19
N GLY A 277 -13.01 -17.10 2.88
CA GLY A 277 -14.03 -17.11 1.85
C GLY A 277 -15.12 -16.05 2.08
N GLU A 278 -16.35 -16.44 1.81
CA GLU A 278 -17.53 -15.57 1.84
C GLU A 278 -17.81 -15.02 3.24
N ALA A 279 -17.50 -15.76 4.30
CA ALA A 279 -17.87 -15.41 5.68
C ALA A 279 -17.23 -14.07 6.13
N LEU A 280 -16.00 -13.78 5.70
CA LEU A 280 -15.38 -12.47 5.94
C LEU A 280 -16.17 -11.36 5.26
N PHE A 281 -16.48 -11.51 3.96
CA PHE A 281 -17.16 -10.48 3.19
C PHE A 281 -18.61 -10.27 3.62
N GLU A 282 -19.29 -11.31 4.10
CA GLU A 282 -20.60 -11.20 4.76
C GLU A 282 -20.51 -10.39 6.05
N ALA A 283 -19.48 -10.61 6.87
CA ALA A 283 -19.24 -9.79 8.06
C ALA A 283 -18.92 -8.33 7.71
N LEU A 284 -18.14 -8.10 6.64
CA LEU A 284 -17.86 -6.76 6.12
C LEU A 284 -19.14 -6.07 5.64
N LEU A 285 -20.01 -6.74 4.89
CA LEU A 285 -21.32 -6.19 4.51
C LEU A 285 -22.23 -5.93 5.71
N GLY A 286 -22.10 -6.69 6.79
CA GLY A 286 -22.77 -6.39 8.07
C GLY A 286 -22.25 -5.11 8.73
N ALA A 287 -20.97 -4.80 8.55
CA ALA A 287 -20.29 -3.66 9.19
C ALA A 287 -20.25 -2.38 8.35
N PHE A 288 -20.45 -2.50 7.03
CA PHE A 288 -20.38 -1.42 6.05
C PHE A 288 -21.57 -1.45 5.10
N LYS A 289 -22.11 -0.28 4.77
CA LYS A 289 -23.24 -0.17 3.82
C LYS A 289 -22.83 -0.63 2.42
N GLU A 290 -21.60 -0.34 2.03
CA GLU A 290 -21.02 -0.63 0.73
C GLU A 290 -19.56 -1.04 0.94
N LEU A 291 -19.01 -1.82 0.00
CA LEU A 291 -17.61 -2.23 0.00
C LEU A 291 -16.91 -1.56 -1.18
N PRO A 292 -16.35 -0.34 -1.02
CA PRO A 292 -15.62 0.35 -2.08
C PRO A 292 -14.22 -0.27 -2.25
N ILE A 293 -14.19 -1.54 -2.62
CA ILE A 293 -13.01 -2.38 -2.75
C ILE A 293 -12.77 -2.69 -4.22
N ILE A 294 -11.54 -2.56 -4.66
CA ILE A 294 -11.04 -3.12 -5.93
C ILE A 294 -10.29 -4.40 -5.58
N ALA A 295 -10.70 -5.52 -6.17
CA ALA A 295 -10.02 -6.80 -5.97
C ALA A 295 -8.79 -6.86 -6.89
N GLU A 296 -7.60 -6.94 -6.29
CA GLU A 296 -6.40 -7.32 -7.04
C GLU A 296 -6.45 -8.83 -7.29
N ASP A 297 -6.91 -9.19 -8.49
CA ASP A 297 -7.16 -10.54 -8.95
C ASP A 297 -6.22 -10.95 -10.09
N LEU A 298 -4.92 -10.67 -9.96
CA LEU A 298 -3.89 -11.05 -10.93
C LEU A 298 -3.20 -12.38 -10.54
N GLY A 299 -2.48 -12.96 -11.49
CA GLY A 299 -1.77 -14.23 -11.31
C GLY A 299 -2.65 -15.45 -11.62
N LEU A 300 -2.38 -16.57 -10.93
CA LEU A 300 -3.15 -17.81 -11.09
C LEU A 300 -4.48 -17.72 -10.34
N ILE A 301 -5.54 -17.39 -11.07
CA ILE A 301 -6.90 -17.20 -10.53
C ILE A 301 -7.78 -18.41 -10.82
N THR A 302 -8.42 -18.94 -9.78
CA THR A 302 -9.35 -20.07 -9.87
C THR A 302 -10.80 -19.61 -10.00
N ALA A 303 -11.71 -20.53 -10.32
CA ALA A 303 -13.14 -20.24 -10.43
C ALA A 303 -13.72 -19.76 -9.08
N GLU A 304 -13.19 -20.25 -7.97
CA GLU A 304 -13.59 -19.89 -6.61
C GLU A 304 -13.25 -18.42 -6.29
N VAL A 305 -12.07 -17.95 -6.72
CA VAL A 305 -11.67 -16.55 -6.55
C VAL A 305 -12.59 -15.63 -7.37
N ILE A 306 -12.89 -16.01 -8.62
CA ILE A 306 -13.82 -15.28 -9.49
C ILE A 306 -15.22 -15.25 -8.86
N ALA A 307 -15.72 -16.39 -8.39
CA ALA A 307 -17.04 -16.49 -7.76
C ALA A 307 -17.12 -15.62 -6.49
N LEU A 308 -16.07 -15.61 -5.66
CA LEU A 308 -15.99 -14.77 -4.47
C LEU A 308 -16.05 -13.28 -4.85
N ARG A 309 -15.20 -12.84 -5.79
CA ARG A 309 -15.19 -11.45 -6.28
C ARG A 309 -16.56 -11.03 -6.80
N ASP A 310 -17.17 -11.85 -7.65
CA ASP A 310 -18.41 -11.53 -8.35
C ASP A 310 -19.63 -11.57 -7.40
N LYS A 311 -19.65 -12.49 -6.42
CA LYS A 311 -20.71 -12.55 -5.39
C LYS A 311 -20.84 -11.24 -4.62
N PHE A 312 -19.72 -10.60 -4.31
CA PHE A 312 -19.69 -9.32 -3.60
C PHE A 312 -19.60 -8.11 -4.55
N ASN A 313 -19.77 -8.32 -5.86
CA ASN A 313 -19.76 -7.30 -6.89
C ASN A 313 -18.50 -6.41 -6.88
N LEU A 314 -17.34 -6.99 -6.58
CA LEU A 314 -16.08 -6.26 -6.49
C LEU A 314 -15.44 -6.15 -7.89
N PRO A 315 -15.04 -4.96 -8.37
CA PRO A 315 -14.34 -4.85 -9.63
C PRO A 315 -12.96 -5.53 -9.56
N GLY A 316 -12.67 -6.36 -10.56
CA GLY A 316 -11.34 -6.93 -10.78
C GLY A 316 -10.42 -6.00 -11.57
N MET A 317 -9.14 -6.36 -11.67
CA MET A 317 -8.10 -5.60 -12.34
C MET A 317 -7.73 -6.20 -13.70
N ARG A 318 -7.41 -5.35 -14.67
CA ARG A 318 -6.86 -5.77 -15.97
C ARG A 318 -5.61 -4.98 -16.30
N ILE A 319 -4.51 -5.66 -16.59
CA ILE A 319 -3.22 -5.04 -16.89
C ILE A 319 -2.90 -5.26 -18.36
N MET A 320 -2.85 -4.18 -19.13
CA MET A 320 -2.70 -4.28 -20.58
C MET A 320 -1.35 -4.82 -21.01
N GLN A 321 -0.28 -4.59 -20.24
CA GLN A 321 1.03 -5.19 -20.50
C GLN A 321 1.01 -6.74 -20.46
N PHE A 322 0.02 -7.37 -19.82
CA PHE A 322 -0.14 -8.83 -19.81
C PHE A 322 -0.97 -9.37 -20.98
N ALA A 323 -1.55 -8.49 -21.80
CA ALA A 323 -2.53 -8.89 -22.82
C ALA A 323 -1.92 -9.53 -24.08
N PHE A 324 -0.61 -9.36 -24.30
CA PHE A 324 0.03 -9.67 -25.58
C PHE A 324 0.99 -10.87 -25.54
N GLY A 325 1.19 -11.49 -24.37
CA GLY A 325 2.08 -12.64 -24.22
C GLY A 325 1.49 -13.98 -24.67
N GLU A 326 0.17 -14.06 -24.82
CA GLU A 326 -0.57 -15.25 -25.24
C GLU A 326 -1.27 -15.00 -26.58
N ASP A 327 -2.46 -15.57 -26.79
CA ASP A 327 -3.29 -15.39 -28.00
C ASP A 327 -4.55 -14.55 -27.73
N GLU A 328 -5.45 -14.46 -28.70
CA GLU A 328 -6.68 -13.66 -28.64
C GLU A 328 -7.65 -14.05 -27.51
N ARG A 329 -7.44 -15.18 -26.83
CA ARG A 329 -8.26 -15.61 -25.68
C ARG A 329 -7.83 -14.98 -24.37
N ASN A 330 -6.70 -14.26 -24.35
CA ASN A 330 -6.18 -13.63 -23.15
C ASN A 330 -7.16 -12.58 -22.59
N TYR A 331 -7.65 -12.81 -21.38
CA TYR A 331 -8.69 -11.99 -20.74
C TYR A 331 -8.22 -10.57 -20.38
N PHE A 332 -6.92 -10.27 -20.49
CA PHE A 332 -6.37 -8.91 -20.37
C PHE A 332 -6.58 -8.06 -21.64
N LEU A 333 -7.09 -8.64 -22.74
CA LEU A 333 -7.44 -7.87 -23.94
C LEU A 333 -8.75 -7.10 -23.75
N PRO A 334 -8.82 -5.80 -24.14
CA PRO A 334 -9.99 -4.95 -23.91
C PRO A 334 -11.36 -5.47 -24.36
N HIS A 335 -11.42 -6.32 -25.40
CA HIS A 335 -12.69 -6.87 -25.89
C HIS A 335 -13.29 -7.98 -25.00
N HIS A 336 -12.52 -8.48 -24.02
CA HIS A 336 -12.99 -9.43 -23.00
C HIS A 336 -13.41 -8.76 -21.69
N PHE A 337 -13.24 -7.44 -21.58
CA PHE A 337 -13.57 -6.73 -20.35
C PHE A 337 -15.08 -6.71 -20.10
N THR A 338 -15.44 -6.62 -18.83
CA THR A 338 -16.79 -6.25 -18.40
C THR A 338 -16.78 -4.84 -17.83
N ALA A 339 -17.96 -4.26 -17.56
CA ALA A 339 -18.03 -2.95 -16.92
C ALA A 339 -17.36 -2.95 -15.53
N ASN A 340 -17.56 -4.02 -14.74
CA ASN A 340 -17.02 -4.14 -13.38
C ASN A 340 -15.53 -4.48 -13.38
N THR A 341 -14.71 -3.56 -13.89
CA THR A 341 -13.28 -3.72 -14.11
C THR A 341 -12.58 -2.39 -13.91
N VAL A 342 -11.40 -2.43 -13.28
CA VAL A 342 -10.43 -1.33 -13.26
C VAL A 342 -9.24 -1.72 -14.12
N ALA A 343 -9.03 -1.00 -15.22
CA ALA A 343 -7.96 -1.33 -16.17
C ALA A 343 -6.76 -0.40 -16.02
N TYR A 344 -5.57 -0.96 -16.22
CA TYR A 344 -4.29 -0.27 -16.11
C TYR A 344 -3.44 -0.59 -17.33
N THR A 345 -2.59 0.35 -17.75
CA THR A 345 -1.50 0.03 -18.68
C THR A 345 -0.54 -0.94 -18.01
N GLY A 346 0.03 -0.51 -16.89
CA GLY A 346 0.82 -1.27 -15.92
C GLY A 346 0.51 -0.79 -14.50
N THR A 347 0.92 -1.56 -13.51
CA THR A 347 0.91 -1.16 -12.09
C THR A 347 2.28 -0.60 -11.69
N HIS A 348 2.50 -0.39 -10.38
CA HIS A 348 3.81 -0.04 -9.84
C HIS A 348 4.82 -1.20 -9.90
N ASP A 349 4.36 -2.46 -10.01
CA ASP A 349 5.22 -3.64 -10.15
C ASP A 349 5.65 -3.90 -11.59
N ASN A 350 4.96 -3.28 -12.54
CA ASN A 350 5.29 -3.35 -13.95
C ASN A 350 6.38 -2.34 -14.30
N ASP A 351 7.05 -2.57 -15.43
CA ASP A 351 7.80 -1.50 -16.07
C ASP A 351 6.83 -0.43 -16.60
N THR A 352 7.36 0.76 -16.91
CA THR A 352 6.68 1.73 -17.78
C THR A 352 6.26 1.07 -19.09
N SER A 353 5.21 1.56 -19.74
CA SER A 353 4.75 0.98 -21.01
C SER A 353 5.78 1.12 -22.13
N ILE A 354 6.63 2.16 -22.09
CA ILE A 354 7.77 2.30 -23.00
C ILE A 354 8.85 1.27 -22.66
N GLY A 355 9.20 1.13 -21.37
CA GLY A 355 10.18 0.13 -20.92
C GLY A 355 9.77 -1.30 -21.25
N TRP A 356 8.49 -1.64 -21.03
CA TRP A 356 7.89 -2.89 -21.47
C TRP A 356 8.05 -3.08 -22.97
N TRP A 357 7.67 -2.10 -23.81
CA TRP A 357 7.77 -2.22 -25.27
C TRP A 357 9.20 -2.49 -25.77
N MET A 358 10.18 -1.83 -25.13
CA MET A 358 11.60 -1.98 -25.45
C MET A 358 12.16 -3.36 -25.09
N THR A 359 11.53 -4.08 -24.16
CA THR A 359 12.01 -5.37 -23.65
C THR A 359 11.09 -6.55 -23.97
N ALA A 360 9.88 -6.29 -24.47
CA ALA A 360 8.92 -7.29 -24.91
C ALA A 360 9.52 -8.24 -25.96
N SER A 361 8.99 -9.45 -26.03
CA SER A 361 9.33 -10.41 -27.08
C SER A 361 8.83 -9.96 -28.46
N ASP A 362 9.36 -10.55 -29.54
CA ASP A 362 8.87 -10.29 -30.90
C ASP A 362 7.38 -10.65 -31.03
N HIS A 363 6.95 -11.77 -30.41
CA HIS A 363 5.54 -12.18 -30.37
C HIS A 363 4.64 -11.11 -29.74
N GLU A 364 5.02 -10.61 -28.56
CA GLU A 364 4.25 -9.58 -27.86
C GLU A 364 4.15 -8.28 -28.67
N ARG A 365 5.26 -7.85 -29.31
CA ARG A 365 5.28 -6.65 -30.14
C ARG A 365 4.40 -6.80 -31.38
N ASP A 366 4.56 -7.89 -32.11
CA ASP A 366 3.79 -8.16 -33.33
C ASP A 366 2.30 -8.27 -33.04
N PHE A 367 1.94 -8.94 -31.94
CA PHE A 367 0.55 -9.06 -31.51
C PHE A 367 -0.02 -7.71 -31.06
N ALA A 368 0.71 -6.94 -30.25
CA ALA A 368 0.28 -5.60 -29.83
C ALA A 368 0.10 -4.64 -31.02
N GLN A 369 1.01 -4.63 -32.00
CA GLN A 369 0.89 -3.83 -33.22
C GLN A 369 -0.36 -4.19 -34.02
N SER A 370 -0.60 -5.50 -34.20
CA SER A 370 -1.75 -6.01 -34.95
C SER A 370 -3.07 -5.68 -34.23
N TYR A 371 -3.13 -5.93 -32.93
CA TYR A 371 -4.34 -5.73 -32.12
C TYR A 371 -4.69 -4.24 -31.96
N LEU A 372 -3.70 -3.40 -31.64
CA LEU A 372 -3.89 -1.96 -31.42
C LEU A 372 -3.84 -1.13 -32.71
N ARG A 373 -3.52 -1.76 -33.84
CA ARG A 373 -3.38 -1.12 -35.16
C ARG A 373 -2.41 0.06 -35.11
N THR A 374 -1.22 -0.20 -34.56
CA THR A 374 -0.16 0.79 -34.35
C THR A 374 1.14 0.36 -35.01
N ASP A 375 2.03 1.30 -35.28
CA ASP A 375 3.42 1.05 -35.66
C ASP A 375 4.37 0.97 -34.44
N GLY A 376 3.83 1.12 -33.22
CA GLY A 376 4.58 1.05 -31.96
C GLY A 376 5.12 2.40 -31.46
N ARG A 377 4.98 3.49 -32.23
CA ARG A 377 5.29 4.84 -31.73
C ARG A 377 4.27 5.28 -30.69
N ASP A 378 4.73 6.01 -29.68
CA ASP A 378 3.91 6.46 -28.54
C ASP A 378 3.09 5.33 -27.91
N ILE A 379 3.67 4.13 -27.78
CA ILE A 379 2.95 2.93 -27.34
C ILE A 379 2.19 3.13 -26.02
N ASN A 380 2.76 3.88 -25.07
CA ASN A 380 2.11 4.29 -23.82
C ASN A 380 0.78 5.00 -24.08
N TRP A 381 0.74 5.98 -24.98
CA TRP A 381 -0.48 6.70 -25.33
C TRP A 381 -1.45 5.87 -26.17
N VAL A 382 -0.95 4.96 -27.01
CA VAL A 382 -1.78 4.01 -27.76
C VAL A 382 -2.51 3.09 -26.78
N MET A 383 -1.80 2.54 -25.79
CA MET A 383 -2.37 1.70 -24.74
C MET A 383 -3.39 2.47 -23.90
N MET A 384 -3.02 3.65 -23.39
CA MET A 384 -3.94 4.52 -22.65
C MET A 384 -5.20 4.84 -23.48
N GLY A 385 -5.03 5.09 -24.78
CA GLY A 385 -6.10 5.34 -25.72
C GLY A 385 -7.08 4.17 -25.87
N ALA A 386 -6.55 2.95 -26.00
CA ALA A 386 -7.35 1.73 -26.12
C ALA A 386 -8.08 1.39 -24.81
N LEU A 387 -7.41 1.53 -23.66
CA LEU A 387 -8.03 1.32 -22.35
C LEU A 387 -9.12 2.35 -22.08
N SER A 388 -8.86 3.62 -22.38
CA SER A 388 -9.86 4.67 -22.24
C SER A 388 -11.11 4.39 -23.10
N ALA A 389 -10.96 3.82 -24.30
CA ALA A 389 -12.09 3.41 -25.13
C ALA A 389 -12.77 2.09 -24.69
N SER A 390 -12.22 1.36 -23.71
CA SER A 390 -12.77 0.08 -23.25
C SER A 390 -14.03 0.24 -22.40
N VAL A 391 -14.70 -0.89 -22.13
CA VAL A 391 -15.91 -0.93 -21.29
C VAL A 391 -15.63 -0.84 -19.79
N ALA A 392 -14.36 -0.88 -19.35
CA ALA A 392 -14.01 -0.82 -17.93
C ALA A 392 -14.54 0.46 -17.25
N ASN A 393 -15.16 0.31 -16.08
CA ASN A 393 -15.70 1.42 -15.27
C ASN A 393 -14.64 2.46 -14.94
N ALA A 394 -13.41 2.03 -14.65
CA ALA A 394 -12.29 2.92 -14.37
C ALA A 394 -11.04 2.50 -15.17
N VAL A 395 -10.25 3.51 -15.54
CA VAL A 395 -8.92 3.33 -16.10
C VAL A 395 -7.93 4.14 -15.28
N ILE A 396 -6.82 3.53 -14.89
CA ILE A 396 -5.80 4.15 -14.05
C ILE A 396 -4.46 4.01 -14.76
N PHE A 397 -3.79 5.14 -14.98
CA PHE A 397 -2.50 5.18 -15.67
C PHE A 397 -1.41 5.62 -14.70
N PRO A 398 -0.26 4.92 -14.64
CA PRO A 398 0.92 5.42 -13.96
C PRO A 398 1.32 6.80 -14.50
N LEU A 399 1.77 7.69 -13.64
CA LEU A 399 2.22 9.02 -14.06
C LEU A 399 3.39 8.91 -15.06
N GLN A 400 4.24 7.89 -14.92
CA GLN A 400 5.32 7.59 -15.86
C GLN A 400 4.82 7.37 -17.29
N ASP A 401 3.68 6.70 -17.47
CA ASP A 401 3.09 6.49 -18.80
C ASP A 401 2.52 7.77 -19.37
N VAL A 402 1.87 8.59 -18.54
CA VAL A 402 1.38 9.93 -18.96
C VAL A 402 2.55 10.81 -19.43
N LEU A 403 3.69 10.72 -18.76
CA LEU A 403 4.90 11.48 -19.05
C LEU A 403 5.76 10.88 -20.17
N GLY A 404 5.43 9.67 -20.66
CA GLY A 404 6.23 8.99 -21.69
C GLY A 404 7.64 8.63 -21.22
N LEU A 405 7.77 8.14 -19.98
CA LEU A 405 9.04 7.75 -19.39
C LEU A 405 9.36 6.27 -19.63
N ASP A 406 10.65 5.92 -19.59
CA ASP A 406 11.20 4.58 -19.82
C ASP A 406 11.52 3.84 -18.50
N SER A 407 12.19 2.68 -18.62
CA SER A 407 12.56 1.80 -17.51
C SER A 407 13.39 2.44 -16.39
N ALA A 408 14.08 3.57 -16.64
CA ALA A 408 14.80 4.29 -15.59
C ALA A 408 13.87 4.89 -14.52
N HIS A 409 12.56 4.94 -14.82
CA HIS A 409 11.52 5.55 -14.00
C HIS A 409 10.55 4.50 -13.40
N ARG A 410 10.88 3.21 -13.53
CA ARG A 410 10.12 2.10 -12.94
C ARG A 410 10.05 2.26 -11.42
N MET A 411 8.87 2.01 -10.85
CA MET A 411 8.65 2.17 -9.40
C MET A 411 9.19 0.97 -8.60
N ASN A 412 8.81 -0.25 -8.99
CA ASN A 412 9.24 -1.47 -8.33
C ASN A 412 9.57 -2.58 -9.35
N MET A 413 10.58 -3.37 -9.04
CA MET A 413 10.91 -4.62 -9.73
C MET A 413 10.77 -5.79 -8.74
N PRO A 414 9.65 -6.54 -8.81
CA PRO A 414 9.44 -7.68 -7.92
C PRO A 414 10.63 -8.66 -7.92
N GLY A 415 10.94 -9.20 -6.74
CA GLY A 415 12.08 -10.11 -6.53
C GLY A 415 13.43 -9.43 -6.31
N THR A 416 13.52 -8.10 -6.36
CA THR A 416 14.74 -7.34 -6.06
C THR A 416 14.68 -6.67 -4.67
N GLY A 417 15.80 -6.67 -3.94
CA GLY A 417 15.85 -6.17 -2.55
C GLY A 417 16.23 -4.69 -2.39
N SER A 418 16.64 -4.00 -3.46
CA SER A 418 17.13 -2.62 -3.42
C SER A 418 16.82 -1.87 -4.72
N GLY A 419 16.80 -0.53 -4.67
CA GLY A 419 16.55 0.33 -5.83
C GLY A 419 15.07 0.60 -6.15
N ASN A 420 14.16 -0.02 -5.41
CA ASN A 420 12.70 0.13 -5.57
C ASN A 420 12.14 1.27 -4.72
N TRP A 421 10.99 1.81 -5.14
CA TRP A 421 10.24 2.86 -4.47
C TRP A 421 10.97 4.21 -4.39
N GLU A 422 12.05 4.34 -5.16
CA GLU A 422 12.91 5.52 -5.10
C GLU A 422 12.52 6.57 -6.14
N TRP A 423 11.78 6.24 -7.21
CA TRP A 423 11.45 7.20 -8.26
C TRP A 423 10.62 8.39 -7.76
N ARG A 424 10.99 9.61 -8.18
CA ARG A 424 10.27 10.86 -7.91
C ARG A 424 10.01 11.62 -9.19
N VAL A 425 8.83 12.24 -9.26
CA VAL A 425 8.53 13.24 -10.30
C VAL A 425 9.17 14.58 -9.93
N THR A 426 9.76 15.27 -10.92
CA THR A 426 10.31 16.63 -10.74
C THR A 426 9.31 17.69 -11.22
N PRO A 427 9.42 18.95 -10.76
CA PRO A 427 8.58 20.04 -11.25
C PRO A 427 8.64 20.22 -12.78
N GLU A 428 9.80 19.98 -13.39
CA GLU A 428 10.00 20.05 -14.85
C GLU A 428 9.20 18.97 -15.58
N LEU A 429 9.19 17.74 -15.05
CA LEU A 429 8.38 16.65 -15.59
C LEU A 429 6.88 16.93 -15.45
N VAL A 430 6.45 17.48 -14.31
CA VAL A 430 5.05 17.91 -14.14
C VAL A 430 4.69 18.98 -15.17
N ALA A 431 5.57 19.95 -15.39
CA ALA A 431 5.36 21.02 -16.37
C ALA A 431 5.35 20.53 -17.82
N SER A 432 6.04 19.42 -18.14
CA SER A 432 6.03 18.80 -19.46
C SER A 432 4.81 17.90 -19.73
N CYS A 433 3.95 17.66 -18.73
CA CYS A 433 2.78 16.82 -18.86
C CYS A 433 1.76 17.41 -19.85
N ASP A 434 1.39 16.63 -20.88
CA ASP A 434 0.34 17.00 -21.83
C ASP A 434 -1.06 16.74 -21.25
N SER A 435 -1.43 17.57 -20.28
CA SER A 435 -2.75 17.53 -19.63
C SER A 435 -3.91 17.79 -20.61
N ALA A 436 -3.66 18.50 -21.72
CA ALA A 436 -4.65 18.73 -22.76
C ALA A 436 -4.97 17.44 -23.52
N ARG A 437 -3.95 16.64 -23.88
CA ARG A 437 -4.14 15.32 -24.51
C ARG A 437 -4.89 14.36 -23.59
N LEU A 438 -4.60 14.35 -22.28
CA LEU A 438 -5.40 13.60 -21.30
C LEU A 438 -6.87 14.06 -21.26
N ALA A 439 -7.11 15.37 -21.24
CA ALA A 439 -8.46 15.93 -21.20
C ALA A 439 -9.26 15.59 -22.47
N VAL A 440 -8.63 15.65 -23.65
CA VAL A 440 -9.25 15.24 -24.92
C VAL A 440 -9.57 13.75 -24.90
N LEU A 441 -8.66 12.91 -24.40
CA LEU A 441 -8.87 11.48 -24.27
C LEU A 441 -10.09 11.16 -23.38
N ALA A 442 -10.12 11.75 -22.18
CA ALA A 442 -11.22 11.58 -21.24
C ALA A 442 -12.55 12.10 -21.81
N TYR A 443 -12.55 13.24 -22.52
CA TYR A 443 -13.76 13.77 -23.13
C TYR A 443 -14.29 12.87 -24.26
N ARG A 444 -13.40 12.45 -25.18
CA ARG A 444 -13.75 11.59 -26.32
C ARG A 444 -14.43 10.30 -25.87
N ASP A 445 -13.88 9.68 -24.83
CA ASP A 445 -14.34 8.36 -24.35
C ASP A 445 -15.34 8.46 -23.18
N LYS A 446 -15.89 9.65 -22.92
CA LYS A 446 -16.91 9.90 -21.89
C LYS A 446 -16.47 9.49 -20.48
N ARG A 447 -15.22 9.80 -20.12
CA ARG A 447 -14.62 9.61 -18.80
C ARG A 447 -14.43 10.89 -17.99
N ASP A 448 -14.94 12.03 -18.46
CA ASP A 448 -14.96 13.27 -17.69
C ASP A 448 -16.25 13.35 -16.84
N PRO A 449 -16.19 13.11 -15.51
CA PRO A 449 -17.38 13.09 -14.66
C PRO A 449 -18.04 14.47 -14.53
N ARG A 450 -17.38 15.56 -14.95
CA ARG A 450 -17.96 16.91 -14.94
C ARG A 450 -18.88 17.19 -16.13
N ARG A 451 -18.89 16.28 -17.11
CA ARG A 451 -19.60 16.42 -18.40
C ARG A 451 -20.52 15.24 -18.70
N LEU A 452 -20.60 14.26 -17.80
CA LEU A 452 -21.63 13.22 -17.72
C LEU A 452 -22.77 13.74 -16.85
#